data_AF-A0ABD5VKI8-F1
#
_entry.id   AF-A0ABD5VKI8-F1
#
_cell.length_a   1.000
_cell.length_b   1.000
_cell.length_c   1.000
_cell.angle_alpha   90.00
_cell.angle_beta   90.00
_cell.angle_gamma   90.00
#
_symmetry.space_group_name_H-M   'P 1'
#
loop_
_entity.id
_entity.type
_entity.pdbx_description
1 polymer ?
#
loop_
_entity_poly.entity_id
_entity_poly.type
_entity_poly.pdbx_seq_one_letter_code
_entity_poly.pdbx_strand_id
1 'polypeptide(L)' 'MAEKVQDWRIGFFGLFGMTGLQAFALHEPLWLFYFGFFGFFSFFQYYREELKYLGLLGVVGVVVAFAGVAGLFPV' A
#
# COMPACT_ATOMS: atom_id res chain seq x y z
N MET A 1 21.35 -3.78 -21.86
CA MET A 1 20.57 -2.61 -21.43
C MET A 1 19.14 -3.07 -21.27
N ALA A 2 18.69 -3.33 -20.04
CA ALA A 2 17.27 -3.58 -19.81
C ALA A 2 16.55 -2.25 -20.02
N GLU A 3 15.73 -2.18 -21.06
CA GLU A 3 14.80 -1.08 -21.28
C GLU A 3 13.98 -0.91 -19.99
N LYS A 4 14.17 0.19 -19.28
CA LYS A 4 13.35 0.54 -18.11
C LYS A 4 11.97 0.90 -18.64
N VAL A 5 11.17 -0.12 -18.93
CA VAL A 5 9.75 0.05 -19.24
C VAL A 5 9.14 0.71 -18.02
N GLN A 6 8.90 2.01 -18.13
CA GLN A 6 8.32 2.81 -17.07
C GLN A 6 6.83 2.49 -17.03
N ASP A 7 6.50 1.45 -16.30
CA ASP A 7 5.14 0.92 -16.21
C ASP A 7 4.29 1.87 -15.35
N TRP A 8 3.52 2.75 -16.00
CA TRP A 8 2.65 3.75 -15.35
C TRP A 8 1.68 3.13 -14.33
N ARG A 9 1.37 1.84 -14.50
CA ARG A 9 0.55 1.03 -13.60
C ARG A 9 1.13 0.98 -12.18
N ILE A 10 2.46 1.00 -12.05
CA ILE A 10 3.18 1.02 -10.78
C ILE A 10 2.81 2.30 -10.00
N GLY A 11 2.83 3.46 -10.66
CA GLY A 11 2.39 4.72 -10.04
C GLY A 11 0.92 4.69 -9.62
N PHE A 12 0.06 4.07 -10.43
CA PHE A 12 -1.37 3.93 -10.14
C PHE A 12 -1.64 3.13 -8.85
N PHE A 13 -0.97 1.99 -8.64
CA PHE A 13 -1.10 1.22 -7.39
C PHE A 13 -0.67 2.01 -6.15
N GLY A 14 0.30 2.91 -6.29
CA GLY A 14 0.72 3.81 -5.21
C GLY A 14 -0.34 4.82 -4.84
N LEU A 15 -1.06 5.35 -5.83
CA LEU A 15 -2.19 6.24 -5.59
C LEU A 15 -3.32 5.53 -4.84
N PHE A 16 -3.63 4.27 -5.17
CA PHE A 16 -4.57 3.46 -4.38
C PHE A 16 -4.04 3.20 -2.97
N GLY A 17 -2.75 2.96 -2.80
CA GLY A 17 -2.14 2.87 -1.47
C GLY A 17 -2.40 4.13 -0.62
N MET A 18 -2.28 5.30 -1.23
CA MET A 18 -2.48 6.59 -0.56
C MET A 18 -3.94 6.86 -0.16
N THR A 19 -4.94 6.26 -0.82
CA THR A 19 -6.35 6.42 -0.40
C THR A 19 -6.60 5.81 0.98
N GLY A 20 -5.72 4.92 1.46
CA GLY A 20 -5.78 4.40 2.84
C GLY A 20 -5.66 5.48 3.91
N LEU A 21 -5.04 6.62 3.62
CA LEU A 21 -4.99 7.76 4.54
C LEU A 21 -6.37 8.39 4.79
N GLN A 22 -7.34 8.18 3.89
CA GLN A 22 -8.71 8.65 4.09
C GLN A 22 -9.41 7.96 5.26
N ALA A 23 -8.91 6.80 5.71
CA ALA A 23 -9.41 6.13 6.90
C ALA A 23 -9.41 7.05 8.12
N PHE A 24 -8.37 7.89 8.26
CA PHE A 24 -8.22 8.82 9.37
C PHE A 24 -9.14 10.05 9.28
N ALA A 25 -9.52 10.44 8.06
CA ALA A 25 -10.43 11.57 7.85
C ALA A 25 -11.90 11.16 7.98
N LEU A 26 -12.22 9.92 7.62
CA LEU A 26 -13.59 9.37 7.61
C LEU A 26 -13.91 8.56 8.87
N HIS A 27 -12.92 8.32 9.74
CA HIS A 27 -13.03 7.43 10.90
C HIS A 27 -13.49 6.01 10.55
N GLU A 28 -13.15 5.55 9.35
CA GLU A 28 -13.62 4.28 8.78
C GLU A 28 -12.43 3.33 8.58
N PRO A 29 -12.24 2.34 9.48
CA PRO A 29 -11.05 1.48 9.48
C PRO A 29 -10.94 0.58 8.25
N LEU A 30 -12.04 0.34 7.53
CA LEU A 30 -12.06 -0.43 6.29
C LEU A 30 -11.18 0.22 5.21
N TRP A 31 -11.01 1.54 5.24
CA TRP A 31 -10.16 2.23 4.28
C TRP A 31 -8.67 1.90 4.46
N LEU A 32 -8.24 1.46 5.65
CA LEU A 32 -6.84 1.06 5.87
C LEU A 32 -6.41 -0.11 4.99
N PHE A 33 -7.34 -0.96 4.53
CA PHE A 33 -7.03 -2.04 3.59
C PHE A 33 -6.46 -1.54 2.27
N TYR A 34 -6.72 -0.29 1.90
CA TYR A 34 -6.11 0.31 0.71
C TYR A 34 -4.58 0.39 0.83
N PHE A 35 -4.00 0.48 2.03
CA PHE A 35 -2.55 0.37 2.17
C PHE A 35 -2.01 -0.96 1.67
N GLY A 36 -2.82 -2.03 1.66
CA GLY A 36 -2.46 -3.31 1.05
C GLY A 36 -2.10 -3.21 -0.42
N PHE A 37 -2.56 -2.18 -1.15
CA PHE A 37 -2.14 -1.94 -2.53
C PHE A 37 -0.64 -1.66 -2.65
N PHE A 38 -0.01 -1.14 -1.59
CA PHE A 38 1.45 -1.01 -1.57
C PHE A 38 2.17 -2.38 -1.62
N GLY A 39 1.49 -3.46 -1.21
CA GLY A 39 2.03 -4.82 -1.27
C GLY A 39 2.31 -5.28 -2.71
N PHE A 40 1.51 -4.82 -3.68
CA PHE A 40 1.71 -5.16 -5.09
C PHE A 40 3.03 -4.62 -5.65
N PHE A 41 3.63 -3.57 -5.06
CA PHE A 41 4.96 -3.12 -5.46
C PHE A 41 6.05 -4.18 -5.24
N SER A 42 5.87 -5.07 -4.25
CA SER A 42 6.77 -6.21 -4.04
C SER A 42 6.82 -7.15 -5.26
N PHE A 43 5.71 -7.26 -6.01
CA PHE A 43 5.68 -8.05 -7.25
C PHE A 43 6.57 -7.42 -8.34
N PHE A 44 6.69 -6.10 -8.34
CA PHE A 44 7.54 -5.35 -9.26
C PHE A 44 8.99 -5.16 -8.77
N GLN A 45 9.39 -5.82 -7.68
CA GLN A 45 10.76 -5.74 -7.13
C GLN A 45 11.84 -6.06 -8.16
N TYR A 46 11.52 -6.85 -9.19
CA TYR A 46 12.42 -7.17 -10.30
C TYR A 46 12.85 -5.94 -11.11
N TYR A 47 12.00 -4.91 -11.20
CA TYR A 47 12.29 -3.69 -11.97
C TYR A 47 13.09 -2.67 -11.16
N ARG A 48 12.85 -2.59 -9.86
CA ARG A 48 13.55 -1.73 -8.91
C ARG A 48 13.52 -2.34 -7.52
N GLU A 49 14.69 -2.58 -6.95
CA GLU A 49 14.82 -3.12 -5.58
C GLU A 49 14.16 -2.20 -4.52
N GLU A 50 14.09 -0.90 -4.78
CA GLU A 50 13.41 0.09 -3.93
C GLU A 50 11.94 -0.25 -3.69
N LEU A 51 11.28 -0.91 -4.65
CA LEU A 51 9.86 -1.29 -4.57
C LEU A 51 9.61 -2.39 -3.53
N LYS A 52 10.65 -3.10 -3.10
CA LYS A 52 10.56 -4.07 -2.00
C LYS A 52 10.15 -3.39 -0.68
N TYR A 53 10.64 -2.18 -0.42
CA TYR A 53 10.28 -1.43 0.79
C TYR A 53 8.83 -0.94 0.77
N LEU A 54 8.34 -0.54 -0.41
CA LEU A 54 6.92 -0.24 -0.62
C LEU A 54 6.06 -1.50 -0.44
N GLY A 55 6.52 -2.64 -0.94
CA GLY A 55 5.92 -3.94 -0.68
C GLY A 55 5.74 -4.24 0.80
N LEU A 56 6.79 -4.01 1.59
CA LEU A 56 6.76 -4.17 3.05
C LEU A 56 5.76 -3.21 3.71
N LEU A 57 5.69 -1.96 3.23
CA LEU A 57 4.71 -0.97 3.69
C LEU A 57 3.28 -1.49 3.52
N GLY A 58 2.99 -2.21 2.43
CA GLY A 58 1.68 -2.80 2.22
C GLY A 58 1.34 -3.91 3.21
N VAL A 59 2.31 -4.76 3.56
CA VAL A 59 2.11 -5.79 4.59
C VAL A 59 1.82 -5.15 5.94
N VAL A 60 2.61 -4.14 6.33
CA VAL A 60 2.37 -3.37 7.56
C VAL A 60 0.99 -2.72 7.51
N GLY A 61 0.60 -2.13 6.37
CA GLY A 61 -0.71 -1.53 6.17
C GLY A 61 -1.86 -2.49 6.40
N VAL A 62 -1.78 -3.74 5.92
CA VAL A 62 -2.80 -4.76 6.15
C VAL A 62 -2.88 -5.17 7.62
N VAL A 63 -1.73 -5.32 8.29
CA VAL A 63 -1.70 -5.61 9.74
C VAL A 63 -2.37 -4.48 10.53
N VAL A 64 -2.06 -3.23 10.18
CA VAL A 64 -2.68 -2.03 10.76
C VAL A 64 -4.17 -1.99 10.46
N ALA A 65 -4.62 -2.37 9.26
CA ALA A 65 -6.03 -2.45 8.90
C ALA A 65 -6.79 -3.46 9.76
N PHE A 66 -6.25 -4.66 9.96
CA PHE A 66 -6.85 -5.64 10.86
C PHE A 66 -6.93 -5.12 12.30
N ALA A 67 -5.88 -4.45 12.78
CA ALA A 67 -5.88 -3.86 14.10
C ALA A 67 -6.89 -2.70 14.24
N GLY A 68 -7.08 -1.89 13.20
CA GLY A 68 -8.10 -0.84 13.16
C GLY A 68 -9.52 -1.41 13.16
N VAL A 69 -9.79 -2.46 12.37
CA VAL A 69 -11.10 -3.14 12.36
C VAL A 69 -11.37 -3.86 13.69
N ALA A 70 -10.33 -4.38 14.35
CA ALA A 70 -10.44 -4.97 15.68
C ALA A 70 -10.65 -3.92 16.79
N GLY A 71 -10.60 -2.61 16.48
CA GLY A 71 -10.79 -1.53 17.44
C GLY A 71 -9.62 -1.33 18.39
N LEU A 72 -8.40 -1.75 18.02
CA LEU A 72 -7.21 -1.58 18.86
C LEU A 72 -6.74 -0.12 18.95
N PHE A 73 -7.13 0.73 18.00
CA PHE A 73 -6.86 2.17 18.00
C PHE A 73 -7.96 2.93 17.24
N PRO A 74 -8.21 4.21 17.58
CA PRO A 74 -9.07 5.06 16.79
C PRO A 74 -8.36 5.38 15.47
N VAL A 75 -9.07 5.13 14.37
CA VAL A 75 -8.70 5.58 13.04
C VAL A 75 -9.49 6.84 12.76
#